data_AF-A0A2N9XY37-F1
#
_entry.id   AF-A0A2N9XY37-F1
#
_cell.length_a   1.000
_cell.length_b   1.000
_cell.length_c   1.000
_cell.angle_alpha   90.00
_cell.angle_beta   90.00
_cell.angle_gamma   90.00
#
_symmetry.space_group_name_H-M   'P 1'
#
loop_
_entity.id
_entity.type
_entity.pdbx_description
1 polymer ?
#
loop_
_entity_poly.entity_id
_entity_poly.type
_entity_poly.pdbx_seq_one_letter_code
_entity_poly.pdbx_strand_id
1 'polypeptide(L)'
;MTEHKIVSILKEAEAGIPVKELCRKYGIGNSTFYKWRDKYGGMEISDIKRLKELEAENRKLKQMFAELSLKSQLQEEIIKKL
;
A
#
# COMPACT_ATOMS: atom_id res chain seq x y z
N MET A 1 2.29 1.28 14.00
CA MET A 1 2.17 -0.14 13.62
C MET A 1 2.53 -0.27 12.14
N THR A 2 3.38 -1.21 11.73
CA THR A 2 3.71 -1.42 10.29
C THR A 2 2.74 -2.40 9.64
N GLU A 3 2.55 -2.32 8.32
CA GLU A 3 1.65 -3.22 7.58
C GLU A 3 2.04 -4.69 7.69
N HIS A 4 3.35 -4.99 7.70
CA HIS A 4 3.83 -6.34 7.95
C HIS A 4 3.41 -6.84 9.34
N LYS A 5 3.51 -5.99 10.36
CA LYS A 5 3.07 -6.35 11.72
C LYS A 5 1.55 -6.52 11.79
N ILE A 6 0.78 -5.73 11.03
CA ILE A 6 -0.67 -5.89 10.94
C ILE A 6 -1.02 -7.27 10.36
N VAL A 7 -0.41 -7.65 9.24
CA VAL A 7 -0.67 -8.97 8.63
C VAL A 7 -0.20 -10.12 9.52
N SER A 8 0.93 -9.99 10.23
CA SER A 8 1.33 -11.00 11.23
C SER A 8 0.28 -11.18 12.33
N ILE A 9 -0.32 -10.09 12.82
CA ILE A 9 -1.38 -10.16 13.85
C ILE A 9 -2.66 -10.80 13.27
N LEU A 10 -3.01 -10.52 12.02
CA LEU A 10 -4.16 -11.16 11.36
C LEU A 10 -3.92 -12.66 11.19
N LYS A 11 -2.71 -13.08 10.82
CA LYS A 11 -2.33 -14.50 10.74
C LYS A 11 -2.39 -15.22 12.08
N GLU A 12 -2.02 -14.57 13.18
CA GLU A 12 -2.20 -15.12 14.52
C GLU A 12 -3.69 -15.40 14.81
N ALA A 13 -4.59 -14.54 14.35
CA ALA A 13 -6.03 -14.77 14.47
C ALA A 13 -6.53 -15.89 13.56
N GLU A 14 -6.03 -15.98 12.33
CA GLU A 14 -6.33 -17.08 11.38
C GLU A 14 -5.82 -18.44 11.90
N ALA A 15 -4.71 -18.43 12.64
CA ALA A 15 -4.18 -19.60 13.35
C ALA A 15 -5.00 -19.98 14.61
N GLY A 16 -6.08 -19.25 14.91
CA GLY A 16 -7.03 -19.58 15.97
C GLY A 16 -6.84 -18.83 17.28
N ILE A 17 -5.91 -17.87 17.38
CA ILE A 17 -5.76 -17.07 18.60
C ILE A 17 -6.95 -16.11 18.74
N PRO A 18 -7.65 -16.07 19.89
CA PRO A 18 -8.79 -15.19 20.07
C PRO A 18 -8.46 -13.72 19.86
N VAL A 19 -9.26 -13.01 19.06
CA VAL A 19 -9.07 -11.59 18.74
C VAL A 19 -8.96 -10.72 19.99
N LYS A 20 -9.72 -11.02 21.04
CA LYS A 20 -9.68 -10.29 22.32
C LYS A 20 -8.31 -10.40 23.00
N GLU A 21 -7.66 -11.54 22.90
CA GLU A 21 -6.31 -11.76 23.43
C GLU A 21 -5.28 -11.00 22.61
N LEU A 22 -5.36 -11.06 21.27
CA LEU A 22 -4.49 -10.30 20.38
C LEU A 22 -4.64 -8.79 20.62
N CYS A 23 -5.87 -8.31 20.80
CA CYS A 23 -6.14 -6.92 21.12
C CYS A 23 -5.46 -6.48 22.42
N ARG A 24 -5.52 -7.31 23.47
CA ARG A 24 -4.82 -7.05 24.74
C ARG A 24 -3.29 -7.14 24.59
N LYS A 25 -2.78 -8.16 23.91
CA LYS A 25 -1.35 -8.42 23.69
C LYS A 25 -0.67 -7.29 22.92
N TYR A 26 -1.33 -6.79 21.88
CA TYR A 26 -0.79 -5.77 20.99
C TYR A 26 -1.25 -4.34 21.33
N GLY A 27 -2.07 -4.18 22.38
CA GLY A 27 -2.58 -2.87 22.80
C GLY A 27 -3.46 -2.20 21.74
N ILE A 28 -4.25 -2.98 21.00
CA ILE A 28 -5.13 -2.48 19.93
C ILE A 28 -6.60 -2.68 20.31
N GLY A 29 -7.48 -1.80 19.83
CA GLY A 29 -8.92 -1.96 19.99
C GLY A 29 -9.50 -3.00 19.02
N ASN A 30 -10.59 -3.67 19.41
CA ASN A 30 -11.31 -4.61 18.53
C ASN A 30 -11.71 -3.95 17.19
N SER A 31 -12.16 -2.69 17.21
CA SER A 31 -12.53 -1.96 16.00
C SER A 31 -11.33 -1.77 15.05
N THR A 32 -10.14 -1.53 15.59
CA THR A 32 -8.90 -1.44 14.80
C THR A 32 -8.55 -2.78 14.16
N PHE A 33 -8.67 -3.88 14.91
CA PHE A 33 -8.43 -5.22 14.38
C PHE A 33 -9.35 -5.52 13.19
N TYR A 34 -10.65 -5.26 13.31
CA TYR A 34 -11.59 -5.52 12.22
C TYR A 34 -11.35 -4.64 11.00
N LYS A 35 -11.03 -3.35 11.18
CA LYS A 35 -10.61 -2.48 10.06
C LYS A 35 -9.37 -3.01 9.35
N TRP A 36 -8.42 -3.60 10.08
CA TRP A 36 -7.26 -4.23 9.48
C TRP A 36 -7.62 -5.51 8.74
N ARG A 37 -8.52 -6.33 9.29
CA ARG A 37 -9.00 -7.53 8.63
C ARG A 37 -9.72 -7.21 7.32
N ASP A 38 -10.51 -6.14 7.28
CA ASP A 38 -11.20 -5.72 6.05
C ASP A 38 -10.22 -5.22 4.98
N LYS A 39 -9.12 -4.55 5.40
CA LYS A 39 -8.13 -3.97 4.49
C LYS A 39 -7.03 -4.95 4.05
N TYR A 40 -6.59 -5.83 4.94
CA TYR A 40 -5.40 -6.67 4.79
C TYR A 40 -5.67 -8.16 5.00
N GLY A 41 -6.89 -8.56 5.34
CA GLY A 41 -7.25 -9.97 5.51
C GLY A 41 -7.04 -10.77 4.22
N GLY A 42 -6.51 -11.98 4.36
CA GLY A 42 -6.16 -12.83 3.22
C GLY A 42 -4.93 -12.38 2.41
N MET A 43 -4.24 -11.30 2.81
CA MET A 43 -2.97 -10.90 2.18
C MET A 43 -1.78 -11.57 2.85
N GLU A 44 -0.83 -12.02 2.04
CA GLU A 44 0.48 -12.47 2.49
C GLU A 44 1.45 -11.30 2.71
N ILE A 45 2.50 -11.53 3.50
CA ILE A 45 3.57 -10.53 3.68
C ILE A 45 4.24 -10.22 2.33
N SER A 46 4.37 -11.22 1.46
CA SER A 46 4.85 -11.07 0.08
C SER A 46 3.97 -10.13 -0.74
N ASP A 47 2.64 -10.18 -0.53
CA ASP A 47 1.69 -9.34 -1.26
C ASP A 47 1.85 -7.87 -0.85
N ILE A 48 2.06 -7.61 0.45
CA ILE A 48 2.34 -6.24 0.93
C ILE A 48 3.65 -5.72 0.32
N LYS A 49 4.70 -6.56 0.29
CA LYS A 49 5.98 -6.16 -0.30
C LYS A 49 5.81 -5.82 -1.78
N ARG A 50 5.13 -6.68 -2.53
CA ARG A 50 4.87 -6.48 -3.95
C ARG A 50 4.01 -5.24 -4.20
N LEU A 51 3.00 -4.99 -3.37
CA LEU A 51 2.16 -3.80 -3.45
C LEU A 51 3.00 -2.52 -3.31
N LYS A 52 3.91 -2.46 -2.33
CA LYS A 52 4.79 -1.29 -2.13
C LYS A 52 5.72 -1.05 -3.31
N GLU A 53 6.29 -2.11 -3.87
CA GLU A 53 7.14 -2.04 -5.06
C GLU A 53 6.35 -1.47 -6.24
N LEU A 54 5.16 -2.00 -6.49
CA LEU A 54 4.27 -1.54 -7.56
C LEU A 54 3.83 -0.08 -7.35
N GLU A 55 3.52 0.33 -6.13
CA GLU A 55 3.19 1.73 -5.83
C GLU A 55 4.38 2.66 -6.09
N ALA A 56 5.60 2.25 -5.73
CA ALA A 56 6.81 3.02 -5.99
C ALA A 56 7.09 3.15 -7.49
N GLU A 57 6.97 2.05 -8.22
CA GLU A 57 7.12 2.02 -9.67
C GLU A 57 6.06 2.88 -10.36
N ASN A 58 4.79 2.78 -9.96
CA ASN A 58 3.70 3.60 -10.49
C ASN A 58 3.95 5.10 -10.26
N ARG A 59 4.42 5.49 -9.07
CA ARG A 59 4.80 6.88 -8.78
C ARG A 59 5.91 7.36 -9.72
N LYS A 60 6.97 6.55 -9.91
CA LYS A 60 8.07 6.88 -10.81
C LYS A 60 7.61 7.02 -12.26
N LEU A 61 6.76 6.10 -12.73
CA LEU A 61 6.20 6.13 -14.08
C LEU A 61 5.33 7.37 -14.30
N LYS A 62 4.46 7.73 -13.35
CA LYS A 62 3.64 8.95 -13.42
C LYS A 62 4.49 10.21 -13.49
N GLN A 63 5.55 10.28 -12.70
CA GLN A 63 6.48 11.42 -12.73
C GLN A 63 7.16 11.53 -14.10
N MET A 64 7.72 10.43 -14.60
CA MET A 64 8.40 10.41 -15.90
C MET A 64 7.44 10.78 -17.03
N PHE A 65 6.21 10.28 -16.99
CA PHE A 65 5.17 10.63 -17.95
C PHE A 65 4.87 12.13 -17.93
N ALA A 66 4.65 12.72 -16.75
CA ALA A 66 4.38 14.15 -16.63
C ALA A 66 5.55 15.00 -17.18
N GLU A 67 6.79 14.63 -16.87
CA GLU A 67 7.98 15.31 -17.39
C GLU A 67 8.09 15.22 -18.92
N LEU A 68 7.83 14.04 -19.49
CA LEU A 68 7.83 13.83 -20.95
C LEU A 68 6.70 14.59 -21.64
N SER A 69 5.48 14.57 -21.07
CA SER A 69 4.34 15.32 -21.59
C SER A 69 4.61 16.82 -21.65
N LEU A 70 5.19 17.39 -20.57
CA LEU A 70 5.57 18.80 -20.55
C LEU A 70 6.61 19.14 -21.62
N LYS A 71 7.63 18.29 -21.79
CA LYS A 71 8.65 18.49 -22.84
C LYS A 71 8.04 18.42 -24.25
N SER A 72 7.13 17.47 -24.48
CA SER A 72 6.42 17.32 -25.76
C SER A 72 5.58 18.55 -26.09
N GLN A 73 4.83 19.08 -25.11
CA GLN A 73 4.02 20.28 -25.28
C GLN A 73 4.89 21.50 -25.64
N LEU A 74 6.02 21.68 -24.96
CA LEU A 74 6.95 22.77 -25.27
C LEU A 74 7.53 22.65 -26.69
N GLN A 75 7.86 21.44 -27.13
CA GLN A 75 8.36 21.20 -28.49
C GLN A 75 7.31 21.57 -29.54
N GLU A 76 6.05 21.17 -29.35
CA GLU A 76 4.95 21.54 -30.23
C GLU A 76 4.72 23.06 -30.28
N GLU A 77 4.81 23.74 -29.13
CA GLU A 77 4.69 25.20 -29.08
C GLU A 77 5.81 25.92 -29.84
N ILE A 78 7.05 25.43 -29.76
CA ILE A 78 8.18 25.99 -30.52
C ILE A 78 7.95 25.79 -32.02
N ILE A 79 7.54 24.58 -32.44
CA ILE A 79 7.26 24.28 -33.86
C ILE A 79 6.16 25.19 -34.41
N LYS A 80 5.10 25.47 -33.63
CA LYS A 80 4.00 26.37 -34.04
C LYS A 80 4.41 27.83 -34.16
N LYS A 81 5.53 28.24 -33.53
CA LYS A 81 6.04 29.62 -33.56
C LYS A 81 7.11 29.85 -34.64
N LEU A 82 7.56 28.79 -35.30
CA LEU A 82 8.41 28.84 -36.50
C LEU A 82 7.54 28.97 -37.76
#